data_AF-A0A2H5VA84-F1
#
_entry.id   AF-A0A2H5VA84-F1
#
_cell.length_a   1.000
_cell.length_b   1.000
_cell.length_c   1.000
_cell.angle_alpha   90.00
_cell.angle_beta   90.00
_cell.angle_gamma   90.00
#
_symmetry.space_group_name_H-M   'P 1'
#
loop_
_entity.id
_entity.type
_entity.pdbx_description
1 polymer ?
#
loop_
_entity_poly.entity_id
_entity_poly.type
_entity_poly.pdbx_seq_one_letter_code
_entity_poly.pdbx_strand_id
1 'polypeptide(L)'
;MGSDLSIVACGLELTSRRDCVVDDRMLKRIDSIGSSASTLAARILKNPVSKYSYFNLHDVFALVALVEPEIFRMRRARVRVETIGKMKGMCITEYRDDGNISICYDVDAKRLVEFIIDGLAVEQK
;
A
#
# COMPACT_ATOMS: atom_id res chain seq x y z
N MET A 1 12.68 1.05 24.05
CA MET A 1 11.47 0.25 24.34
C MET A 1 10.48 0.47 23.22
N GLY A 2 9.80 -0.59 22.76
CA GLY A 2 8.69 -0.47 21.80
C GLY A 2 7.39 -0.09 22.52
N SER A 3 6.40 0.40 21.78
CA SER A 3 5.04 0.64 22.31
C SER A 3 4.24 -0.65 22.40
N ASP A 4 3.27 -0.72 23.32
CA ASP A 4 2.29 -1.81 23.40
C ASP A 4 1.10 -1.63 22.42
N LEU A 5 1.17 -0.61 21.56
CA LEU A 5 0.16 -0.38 20.52
C LEU A 5 0.14 -1.54 19.52
N SER A 6 -1.06 -1.91 19.10
CA SER A 6 -1.25 -2.79 17.95
C SER A 6 -0.94 -2.01 16.67
N ILE A 7 0.00 -2.52 15.86
CA ILE A 7 0.44 -1.85 14.63
C ILE A 7 0.17 -2.77 13.44
N VAL A 8 -0.34 -2.23 12.35
CA VAL A 8 -0.40 -2.91 11.04
C VAL A 8 0.68 -2.29 10.15
N ALA A 9 1.53 -3.14 9.55
CA ALA A 9 2.63 -2.68 8.71
C ALA A 9 2.53 -3.26 7.30
N CYS A 10 2.48 -2.37 6.31
CA CYS A 10 2.56 -2.68 4.89
C CYS A 10 3.99 -2.36 4.38
N GLY A 11 4.85 -3.36 4.35
CA GLY A 11 6.26 -3.22 3.96
C GLY A 11 6.50 -3.13 2.45
N LEU A 12 7.77 -2.94 2.06
CA LEU A 12 8.18 -2.91 0.65
C LEU A 12 8.00 -4.26 -0.04
N GLU A 13 8.07 -5.35 0.72
CA GLU A 13 7.82 -6.73 0.27
C GLU A 13 6.43 -6.87 -0.34
N LEU A 14 5.46 -6.13 0.19
CA LEU A 14 4.08 -6.12 -0.28
C LEU A 14 3.83 -4.98 -1.28
N THR A 15 4.24 -3.76 -0.92
CA THR A 15 3.88 -2.54 -1.67
C THR A 15 4.64 -2.37 -2.99
N SER A 16 5.68 -3.18 -3.24
CA SER A 16 6.45 -3.18 -4.50
C SER A 16 5.97 -4.23 -5.51
N ARG A 17 4.88 -4.94 -5.22
CA ARG A 17 4.36 -5.99 -6.11
C ARG A 17 3.86 -5.41 -7.44
N ARG A 18 4.25 -6.07 -8.53
CA ARG A 18 3.98 -5.63 -9.91
C ARG A 18 2.51 -5.72 -10.33
N ASP A 19 1.74 -6.59 -9.71
CA ASP A 19 0.30 -6.74 -9.97
C ASP A 19 -0.55 -5.67 -9.27
N CYS A 20 0.05 -4.84 -8.41
CA CYS A 20 -0.63 -3.79 -7.65
C CYS A 20 -0.24 -2.36 -8.08
N VAL A 21 0.49 -2.22 -9.19
CA VAL A 21 1.03 -0.93 -9.64
C VAL A 21 0.02 -0.17 -10.50
N VAL A 22 0.22 1.14 -10.61
CA VAL A 22 -0.40 1.92 -11.67
C VAL A 22 0.54 1.93 -12.87
N ASP A 23 0.16 1.24 -13.94
CA ASP A 23 0.79 1.33 -15.26
C ASP A 23 -0.04 2.24 -16.19
N ASP A 24 0.35 2.35 -17.47
CA ASP A 24 -0.38 3.15 -18.46
C ASP A 24 -1.86 2.70 -18.62
N ARG A 25 -2.14 1.40 -18.49
CA ARG A 25 -3.50 0.86 -18.61
C ARG A 25 -4.35 1.28 -17.41
N MET A 26 -3.83 1.13 -16.20
CA MET A 26 -4.51 1.53 -14.97
C MET A 26 -4.67 3.06 -14.93
N LEU A 27 -3.68 3.83 -15.37
CA LEU A 27 -3.76 5.28 -15.46
C LEU A 27 -4.87 5.74 -16.40
N LYS A 28 -4.98 5.15 -17.61
CA LYS A 28 -6.09 5.42 -18.54
C LYS A 28 -7.45 5.08 -17.94
N ARG A 29 -7.53 3.98 -17.18
CA ARG A 29 -8.75 3.60 -16.47
C ARG A 29 -9.13 4.64 -15.42
N ILE A 30 -8.18 5.10 -14.60
CA ILE A 30 -8.40 6.17 -13.60
C ILE A 30 -8.87 7.46 -14.28
N ASP A 31 -8.20 7.89 -15.35
CA ASP A 31 -8.52 9.13 -16.07
C ASP A 31 -9.94 9.07 -16.68
N SER A 32 -10.34 7.90 -17.18
CA SER A 32 -11.66 7.69 -17.79
C SER A 32 -12.86 7.77 -16.83
N ILE A 33 -12.64 7.76 -15.50
CA ILE A 33 -13.71 7.87 -14.50
C ILE A 33 -14.38 9.24 -14.56
N GLY A 34 -13.61 10.30 -14.83
CA GLY A 34 -14.14 11.66 -14.99
C GLY A 34 -14.55 12.40 -13.70
N SER A 35 -14.28 11.86 -12.51
CA SER A 35 -14.53 12.57 -11.25
C SER A 35 -13.41 13.59 -10.97
N SER A 36 -13.65 14.54 -10.04
CA SER A 36 -12.62 15.47 -9.60
C SER A 36 -11.43 14.76 -8.95
N ALA A 37 -11.70 13.73 -8.13
CA ALA A 37 -10.70 12.91 -7.47
C ALA A 37 -9.89 12.08 -8.49
N SER A 38 -10.55 11.45 -9.46
CA SER A 38 -9.88 10.64 -10.48
C SER A 38 -9.01 11.51 -11.39
N THR A 39 -9.48 12.70 -11.76
CA THR A 39 -8.73 13.69 -12.53
C THR A 39 -7.48 14.14 -11.78
N LEU A 40 -7.59 14.41 -10.47
CA LEU A 40 -6.44 14.78 -9.64
C LEU A 40 -5.44 13.63 -9.53
N ALA A 41 -5.91 12.42 -9.27
CA ALA A 41 -5.07 11.22 -9.19
C ALA A 41 -4.32 10.98 -10.50
N ALA A 42 -5.00 11.04 -11.65
CA ALA A 42 -4.40 10.89 -12.97
C ALA A 42 -3.31 11.94 -13.22
N ARG A 43 -3.55 13.21 -12.83
CA ARG A 43 -2.55 14.28 -12.95
C ARG A 43 -1.29 14.04 -12.13
N ILE A 44 -1.43 13.55 -10.90
CA ILE A 44 -0.30 13.23 -10.02
C ILE A 44 0.49 12.04 -10.59
N LEU A 45 -0.20 11.01 -11.05
CA LEU A 45 0.38 9.75 -11.51
C LEU A 45 0.99 9.83 -12.92
N LYS A 46 0.57 10.79 -13.74
CA LYS A 46 1.00 10.91 -15.14
C LYS A 46 2.51 10.97 -15.33
N ASN A 47 3.18 11.87 -14.59
CA ASN A 47 4.63 12.05 -14.73
C ASN A 47 5.42 10.79 -14.33
N PRO A 48 5.25 10.21 -13.12
CA PRO A 48 6.00 9.02 -12.74
C PRO A 48 5.72 7.83 -13.67
N VAL A 49 4.45 7.60 -14.07
CA VAL A 49 4.11 6.50 -15.00
C VAL A 49 4.77 6.71 -16.36
N SER A 50 4.74 7.92 -16.93
CA SER A 50 5.39 8.20 -18.21
C SER A 50 6.91 8.00 -18.18
N LYS A 51 7.55 8.28 -17.03
CA LYS A 51 9.01 8.23 -16.88
C LYS A 51 9.52 6.83 -16.56
N TYR A 52 8.76 6.06 -15.78
CA TYR A 52 9.19 4.76 -15.24
C TYR A 52 8.33 3.58 -15.69
N SER A 53 7.33 3.81 -16.55
CA SER A 53 6.31 2.85 -17.03
C SER A 53 5.30 2.37 -15.97
N TYR A 54 5.54 2.63 -14.68
CA TYR A 54 4.65 2.26 -13.59
C TYR A 54 4.91 3.12 -12.34
N PHE A 55 3.99 3.05 -11.37
CA PHE A 55 4.13 3.66 -10.05
C PHE A 55 3.57 2.74 -8.95
N ASN A 56 4.28 2.60 -7.84
CA ASN A 56 3.84 1.83 -6.67
C ASN A 56 3.03 2.70 -5.72
N LEU A 57 1.85 2.24 -5.31
CA LEU A 57 0.94 2.97 -4.43
C LEU A 57 1.21 2.69 -2.94
N HIS A 58 2.45 2.87 -2.47
CA HIS A 58 2.88 2.46 -1.12
C HIS A 58 1.90 2.85 -0.01
N ASP A 59 1.52 4.12 0.06
CA ASP A 59 0.69 4.65 1.16
C ASP A 59 -0.77 4.21 1.08
N VAL A 60 -1.28 3.88 -0.12
CA VAL A 60 -2.66 3.43 -0.32
C VAL A 60 -2.89 2.11 0.42
N PHE A 61 -1.87 1.23 0.50
CA PHE A 61 -1.99 -0.05 1.21
C PHE A 61 -2.30 0.15 2.69
N ALA A 62 -1.75 1.19 3.33
CA ALA A 62 -2.03 1.47 4.74
C ALA A 62 -3.50 1.86 4.96
N LEU A 63 -4.10 2.64 4.04
CA LEU A 63 -5.51 2.97 4.08
C LEU A 63 -6.38 1.72 3.86
N VAL A 64 -6.08 0.92 2.83
CA VAL A 64 -6.90 -0.26 2.52
C VAL A 64 -6.78 -1.32 3.61
N ALA A 65 -5.61 -1.49 4.23
CA ALA A 65 -5.44 -2.41 5.36
C ALA A 65 -6.26 -2.02 6.60
N LEU A 66 -6.67 -0.75 6.70
CA LEU A 66 -7.59 -0.29 7.74
C LEU A 66 -9.07 -0.50 7.35
N VAL A 67 -9.43 -0.25 6.09
CA VAL A 67 -10.82 -0.26 5.63
C VAL A 67 -11.31 -1.65 5.20
N GLU A 68 -10.48 -2.42 4.51
CA GLU A 68 -10.75 -3.79 4.05
C GLU A 68 -9.60 -4.73 4.48
N PRO A 69 -9.40 -4.97 5.79
CA PRO A 69 -8.29 -5.79 6.28
C PRO A 69 -8.30 -7.22 5.71
N GLU A 70 -9.46 -7.74 5.30
CA GLU A 70 -9.65 -9.10 4.80
C GLU A 70 -9.05 -9.34 3.41
N ILE A 71 -8.69 -8.30 2.66
CA ILE A 71 -7.96 -8.48 1.39
C ILE A 71 -6.47 -8.77 1.62
N PHE A 72 -5.98 -8.58 2.84
CA PHE A 72 -4.59 -8.80 3.20
C PHE A 72 -4.42 -10.12 3.94
N ARG A 73 -3.30 -10.80 3.68
CA ARG A 73 -2.82 -11.82 4.61
C ARG A 73 -1.79 -11.20 5.54
N MET A 74 -2.02 -11.37 6.84
CA MET A 74 -1.20 -10.77 7.88
C MET A 74 -0.57 -11.84 8.76
N ARG A 75 0.63 -11.56 9.26
CA ARG A 75 1.34 -12.42 10.23
C ARG A 75 1.86 -11.57 11.38
N ARG A 76 1.64 -12.04 12.61
CA ARG A 76 2.15 -11.36 13.81
C ARG A 76 3.68 -11.46 13.91
N ALA A 77 4.29 -10.38 14.38
CA ALA A 77 5.72 -10.26 14.55
C ALA A 77 6.07 -9.27 15.67
N ARG A 78 7.28 -9.42 16.21
CA ARG A 78 7.97 -8.33 16.90
C ARG A 78 8.92 -7.69 15.90
N VAL A 79 8.90 -6.36 15.81
CA VAL A 79 9.81 -5.59 14.96
C VAL A 79 10.65 -4.67 15.82
N ARG A 80 11.95 -4.63 15.54
CA ARG A 80 12.85 -3.58 16.04
C ARG A 80 13.42 -2.81 14.86
N VAL A 81 13.62 -1.51 15.06
CA VAL A 81 14.34 -0.68 14.09
C VAL A 81 15.79 -0.62 14.51
N GLU A 82 16.69 -0.99 13.61
CA GLU A 82 18.12 -0.83 13.86
C GLU A 82 18.48 0.66 13.84
N THR A 83 19.15 1.15 14.87
CA THR A 83 19.44 2.58 15.04
C THR A 83 20.91 2.92 14.84
N ILE A 84 21.77 1.91 14.79
CA ILE A 84 23.23 2.06 14.67
C ILE A 84 23.83 1.13 13.61
N GLY A 85 25.06 1.44 13.19
CA GLY A 85 25.81 0.60 12.26
C GLY A 85 25.27 0.61 10.82
N LYS A 86 25.71 -0.37 10.02
CA LYS A 86 25.44 -0.44 8.58
C LYS A 86 23.98 -0.68 8.21
N MET A 87 23.21 -1.24 9.14
CA MET A 87 21.80 -1.58 8.93
C MET A 87 20.85 -0.53 9.53
N LYS A 88 21.37 0.65 9.91
CA LYS A 88 20.57 1.74 10.47
C LYS A 88 19.36 2.07 9.59
N GLY A 89 18.18 2.08 10.19
CA GLY A 89 16.89 2.30 9.53
C GLY A 89 16.19 1.03 9.07
N MET A 90 16.83 -0.14 9.16
CA MET A 90 16.20 -1.41 8.80
C MET A 90 15.23 -1.88 9.89
N CYS A 91 14.04 -2.33 9.47
CA CYS A 91 13.12 -3.08 10.30
C CYS A 91 13.57 -4.55 10.37
N ILE A 92 13.98 -5.00 11.55
CA ILE A 92 14.29 -6.41 11.81
C ILE A 92 13.04 -7.08 12.33
N THR A 93 12.50 -7.99 11.53
CA THR A 93 11.21 -8.67 11.76
C THR A 93 11.42 -10.08 12.30
N GLU A 94 10.84 -10.37 13.46
CA GLU A 94 10.82 -11.69 14.08
C GLU A 94 9.37 -12.19 14.16
N TYR A 95 9.00 -13.13 13.28
CA TYR A 95 7.63 -13.67 13.20
C TYR A 95 7.30 -14.53 14.42
N ARG A 96 6.30 -14.10 15.19
CA ARG A 96 5.87 -14.72 16.45
C ARG A 96 4.43 -14.35 16.76
N ASP A 97 3.67 -15.29 17.29
CA ASP A 97 2.23 -15.10 17.57
C ASP A 97 1.99 -14.11 18.72
N ASP A 98 2.97 -13.90 19.61
CA ASP A 98 2.89 -12.97 20.72
C ASP A 98 3.32 -11.53 20.35
N GLY A 99 3.71 -11.26 19.11
CA GLY A 99 4.21 -9.95 18.68
C GLY A 99 3.10 -8.93 18.39
N ASN A 100 3.25 -7.67 18.79
CA ASN A 100 2.22 -6.62 18.71
C ASN A 100 2.03 -6.00 17.30
N ILE A 101 2.75 -6.49 16.29
CA ILE A 101 2.72 -5.94 14.94
C ILE A 101 2.21 -7.00 13.97
N SER A 102 1.16 -6.66 13.22
CA SER A 102 0.65 -7.45 12.10
C SER A 102 1.33 -7.00 10.81
N ILE A 103 2.21 -7.84 10.27
CA ILE A 103 2.88 -7.59 8.98
C ILE A 103 1.98 -8.09 7.85
N CYS A 104 1.57 -7.21 6.96
CA CYS A 104 0.90 -7.58 5.72
C CYS A 104 1.95 -8.19 4.76
N TYR A 105 1.78 -9.44 4.38
CA TYR A 105 2.73 -10.16 3.51
C TYR A 105 2.12 -10.58 2.17
N ASP A 106 0.80 -10.49 2.01
CA ASP A 106 0.08 -10.79 0.76
C ASP A 106 -1.16 -9.90 0.64
N VAL A 107 -1.65 -9.69 -0.57
CA VAL A 107 -2.86 -8.92 -0.88
C VAL A 107 -3.57 -9.51 -2.09
N ASP A 108 -4.91 -9.47 -2.07
CA ASP A 108 -5.74 -9.65 -3.26
C ASP A 108 -5.64 -8.39 -4.15
N ALA A 109 -4.77 -8.46 -5.15
CA ALA A 109 -4.50 -7.34 -6.06
C ALA A 109 -5.75 -6.89 -6.84
N LYS A 110 -6.67 -7.82 -7.15
CA LYS A 110 -7.89 -7.48 -7.89
C LYS A 110 -8.82 -6.66 -7.01
N ARG A 111 -9.06 -7.10 -5.78
CA ARG A 111 -9.87 -6.35 -4.81
C ARG A 111 -9.25 -5.01 -4.47
N LEU A 112 -7.92 -4.93 -4.36
CA LEU A 112 -7.22 -3.66 -4.17
C LEU A 112 -7.49 -2.67 -5.32
N VAL A 113 -7.42 -3.14 -6.57
CA VAL A 113 -7.71 -2.32 -7.76
C VAL A 113 -9.18 -1.88 -7.78
N GLU A 114 -10.11 -2.78 -7.44
CA GLU A 114 -11.54 -2.45 -7.34
C GLU A 114 -11.78 -1.36 -6.29
N PHE A 115 -11.22 -1.51 -5.08
CA PHE A 115 -11.29 -0.51 -4.01
C PHE A 115 -10.84 0.89 -4.46
N ILE A 116 -9.71 0.96 -5.18
CA ILE A 116 -9.17 2.24 -5.67
C ILE A 116 -10.11 2.87 -6.69
N ILE A 117 -10.60 2.08 -7.65
CA ILE A 117 -11.47 2.59 -8.73
C ILE A 117 -12.81 3.05 -8.16
N ASP A 118 -13.41 2.28 -7.27
CA ASP A 118 -14.68 2.61 -6.63
C ASP A 118 -14.54 3.87 -5.78
N GLY A 119 -13.47 3.99 -4.99
CA GLY A 119 -13.18 5.19 -4.20
C GLY A 119 -12.97 6.45 -5.06
N LEU A 120 -12.38 6.32 -6.25
CA LEU A 120 -12.21 7.43 -7.18
C LEU A 120 -13.48 7.77 -7.95
N ALA A 121 -14.44 6.85 -8.06
CA ALA A 121 -15.71 7.09 -8.76
C ALA A 121 -16.73 7.87 -7.93
N VAL A 122 -16.52 8.03 -6.63
CA VAL A 122 -17.44 8.79 -5.75
C VAL A 122 -17.35 10.28 -6.07
N GLU A 123 -18.47 10.88 -6.50
CA GLU A 123 -18.60 12.34 -6.53
C GLU A 123 -18.72 12.87 -5.11
N GLN A 124 -17.78 13.73 -4.70
CA GLN A 124 -17.95 14.51 -3.47
C GLN A 124 -18.98 15.61 -3.75
N LYS A 125 -20.15 15.49 -3.11
CA LYS A 125 -21.19 16.52 -3.10
C LYS A 125 -20.73 17.78 -2.38
#